data_AF-A0A1C7GT27-F1
#
_entry.id   AF-A0A1C7GT27-F1
#
_cell.length_a   1.000
_cell.length_b   1.000
_cell.length_c   1.000
_cell.angle_alpha   90.00
_cell.angle_beta   90.00
_cell.angle_gamma   90.00
#
_symmetry.space_group_name_H-M   'P 1'
#
loop_
_entity.id
_entity.type
_entity.pdbx_description
1 polymer ?
#
loop_
_entity_poly.entity_id
_entity_poly.type
_entity_poly.pdbx_seq_one_letter_code
_entity_poly.pdbx_strand_id
1 'polypeptide(L)' 'MKCFPEHPTTPEVFSAKLRPELAHIVERRENGKLVGFAFVHSGPIPLLCVESRRGRGTGSGLLEECEGYPGERGYAR' A
#
# COMPACT_ATOMS: atom_id res chain seq x y z
N MET A 1 -15.58 21.96 1.67
CA MET A 1 -14.11 22.01 1.80
C MET A 1 -13.54 22.71 0.58
N LYS A 2 -12.95 23.90 0.73
CA LYS A 2 -12.37 24.71 -0.38
C LYS A 2 -10.85 24.60 -0.50
N CYS A 3 -10.21 23.75 0.31
CA CYS A 3 -8.76 23.64 0.44
C CYS A 3 -8.24 22.21 0.30
N PHE A 4 -9.05 21.26 -0.20
CA PHE A 4 -8.53 19.95 -0.55
C PHE A 4 -7.96 20.08 -1.97
N PRO A 5 -6.67 19.84 -2.21
CA PRO A 5 -6.12 19.96 -3.55
C PRO A 5 -6.83 18.96 -4.44
N GLU A 6 -7.62 19.46 -5.40
CA GLU A 6 -8.00 18.69 -6.57
C GLU A 6 -6.72 18.48 -7.36
N HIS A 7 -5.99 17.41 -7.03
CA HIS A 7 -4.87 16.98 -7.84
C HIS A 7 -5.44 16.25 -9.05
N PRO A 8 -5.39 16.83 -10.27
CA PRO A 8 -5.66 16.05 -11.45
C PRO A 8 -4.67 14.89 -11.46
N THR A 9 -5.20 13.69 -11.27
CA THR A 9 -4.43 12.45 -11.23
C THR A 9 -4.95 11.59 -12.36
N THR A 10 -4.07 11.28 -13.29
CA THR A 10 -4.28 10.19 -14.25
C THR A 10 -3.63 8.92 -13.70
N PRO A 11 -4.01 7.72 -14.17
CA PRO A 11 -3.33 6.48 -13.81
C PRO A 11 -1.81 6.54 -13.99
N GLU A 12 -1.34 7.22 -15.04
CA GLU A 12 0.07 7.38 -15.35
C GLU A 12 0.78 8.27 -14.32
N VAL A 13 0.18 9.41 -13.96
CA VAL A 13 0.74 10.32 -12.94
C VAL A 13 0.74 9.65 -11.57
N PHE A 14 -0.32 8.90 -11.23
CA PHE A 14 -0.40 8.15 -9.99
C PHE A 14 0.70 7.08 -9.93
N SER A 15 0.83 6.27 -10.96
CA SER A 15 1.85 5.23 -11.06
C SER A 15 3.27 5.80 -11.01
N ALA A 16 3.54 6.89 -11.73
CA ALA A 16 4.84 7.55 -11.73
C ALA A 16 5.23 8.11 -10.35
N LYS A 17 4.25 8.62 -9.58
CA LYS A 17 4.48 9.08 -8.20
C LYS A 17 4.67 7.90 -7.24
N LEU A 18 3.94 6.81 -7.46
CA LEU A 18 4.00 5.62 -6.63
C LEU A 18 5.28 4.80 -6.85
N ARG A 19 5.93 4.92 -8.02
CA ARG A 19 7.20 4.23 -8.33
C ARG A 19 7.12 2.70 -8.06
N PRO A 20 6.14 1.97 -8.63
CA PRO A 20 5.96 0.52 -8.42
C PRO A 20 7.24 -0.31 -8.60
N GLU A 21 8.10 0.09 -9.53
CA GLU A 21 9.36 -0.58 -9.85
C GLU A 21 10.40 -0.52 -8.73
N LEU A 22 10.24 0.41 -7.79
CA LEU A 22 11.07 0.54 -6.59
C LEU A 22 10.39 -0.01 -5.33
N ALA A 23 9.10 -0.36 -5.43
CA ALA A 23 8.31 -0.83 -4.30
C ALA A 23 8.52 -2.33 -4.09
N HIS A 24 8.55 -2.74 -2.82
CA HIS A 24 8.22 -4.11 -2.49
C HIS A 24 6.70 -4.26 -2.45
N ILE A 25 6.14 -5.19 -3.23
CA ILE A 25 4.69 -5.38 -3.32
C ILE A 25 4.30 -6.63 -2.52
N VAL A 26 3.56 -6.41 -1.44
CA VAL A 26 2.96 -7.50 -0.65
C VAL A 26 1.56 -7.77 -1.19
N GLU A 27 1.30 -8.99 -1.65
CA GLU A 27 0.00 -9.39 -2.18
C GLU A 27 -0.69 -10.39 -1.27
N ARG A 28 -2.01 -10.25 -1.11
CA ARG A 28 -2.86 -11.26 -0.50
C ARG A 28 -3.85 -11.81 -1.51
N ARG A 29 -3.85 -13.13 -1.65
CA ARG A 29 -4.74 -13.87 -2.55
C ARG A 29 -5.61 -14.86 -1.77
N GLU A 30 -6.90 -14.90 -2.09
CA GLU A 30 -7.85 -15.91 -1.58
C GLU A 30 -8.40 -16.68 -2.78
N ASN A 31 -8.31 -18.02 -2.76
CA ASN A 31 -8.77 -18.88 -3.86
C ASN A 31 -8.21 -18.45 -5.24
N GLY A 32 -6.94 -18.03 -5.28
CA GLY A 32 -6.27 -17.55 -6.49
C GLY A 32 -6.63 -16.12 -6.91
N LYS A 33 -7.58 -15.45 -6.24
CA LYS A 33 -7.97 -14.07 -6.53
C LYS A 33 -7.22 -13.08 -5.65
N LEU A 34 -6.69 -12.02 -6.24
CA LEU A 34 -6.10 -10.89 -5.49
C LEU A 34 -7.21 -10.17 -4.69
N VAL A 35 -7.08 -10.17 -3.36
CA VAL A 35 -8.04 -9.55 -2.43
C VAL A 35 -7.45 -8.35 -1.69
N GLY A 36 -6.14 -8.13 -1.79
CA GLY A 36 -5.49 -6.94 -1.31
C GLY A 36 -4.01 -6.91 -1.65
N PHE A 37 -3.43 -5.73 -1.61
CA PHE A 37 -2.01 -5.53 -1.80
C PHE A 37 -1.52 -4.27 -1.11
N ALA A 38 -0.22 -4.21 -0.82
CA ALA A 38 0.45 -3.06 -0.26
C ALA A 38 1.75 -2.78 -1.03
N PHE A 39 2.09 -1.50 -1.18
CA PHE A 39 3.39 -1.06 -1.69
C PHE A 39 4.21 -0.60 -0.52
N VAL A 40 5.43 -1.11 -0.39
CA VAL A 40 6.36 -0.76 0.69
C VAL A 40 7.63 -0.16 0.09
N HIS A 41 8.00 1.04 0.52
CA HIS A 41 9.22 1.73 0.10
C HIS A 41 10.12 1.95 1.29
N SER A 42 11.11 1.09 1.55
CA SER A 42 12.13 1.28 2.60
C SER A 42 11.57 1.84 3.93
N GLY A 43 10.37 1.41 4.35
CA GLY A 43 9.68 1.91 5.55
C GLY A 43 8.23 2.32 5.27
N PRO A 44 7.96 3.47 4.64
CA PRO A 44 6.60 3.92 4.34
C PRO A 44 5.81 2.96 3.44
N ILE A 45 4.50 2.89 3.72
CA ILE A 45 3.49 2.17 2.94
C ILE A 45 2.60 3.22 2.23
N PRO A 46 3.01 3.76 1.07
CA PRO A 46 2.24 4.82 0.39
C PRO A 46 0.90 4.34 -0.16
N LEU A 47 0.70 3.03 -0.30
CA LEU A 47 -0.55 2.46 -0.79
C LEU A 47 -0.85 1.13 -0.11
N LEU A 48 -2.06 1.03 0.44
CA LEU A 48 -2.68 -0.20 0.89
C LEU A 48 -4.07 -0.27 0.28
N CYS A 49 -4.31 -1.31 -0.51
CA CYS A 49 -5.60 -1.56 -1.15
C CYS A 49 -6.14 -2.91 -0.70
N VAL A 50 -7.42 -2.94 -0.35
CA VAL A 50 -8.14 -4.17 0.00
C VAL A 50 -9.47 -4.19 -0.74
N GLU A 51 -9.83 -5.34 -1.29
CA GLU A 51 -11.16 -5.57 -1.82
C GLU A 51 -12.18 -5.30 -0.71
N SER A 52 -13.34 -4.70 -1.03
CA SER A 52 -14.34 -4.21 -0.08
C SER A 52 -15.05 -5.33 0.70
N ARG A 53 -14.29 -6.07 1.50
CA ARG A 53 -14.71 -7.11 2.45
C ARG A 53 -14.23 -6.69 3.83
N ARG A 54 -14.89 -5.66 4.38
CA ARG A 54 -14.56 -5.12 5.71
C ARG A 54 -14.71 -6.20 6.78
N GLY A 55 -13.96 -6.07 7.87
CA GLY A 55 -14.09 -6.92 9.06
C GLY A 55 -13.42 -8.31 8.99
N ARG A 56 -12.59 -8.58 7.98
CA ARG A 56 -11.89 -9.88 7.82
C ARG A 56 -10.41 -9.86 8.19
N GLY A 57 -9.90 -8.73 8.69
CA GLY A 57 -8.48 -8.59 9.02
C GLY A 57 -7.53 -8.58 7.82
N THR A 58 -8.03 -8.52 6.57
CA THR A 58 -7.18 -8.52 5.36
C THR A 58 -6.18 -7.36 5.37
N GLY A 59 -6.63 -6.16 5.75
CA GLY A 59 -5.77 -4.97 5.82
C GLY A 59 -4.77 -5.03 6.98
N SER A 60 -5.20 -5.44 8.18
CA SER A 60 -4.31 -5.56 9.34
C SER A 60 -3.23 -6.61 9.10
N GLY A 61 -3.59 -7.78 8.57
CA GLY A 61 -2.58 -8.80 8.27
C GLY A 61 -1.65 -8.43 7.09
N LEU A 62 -2.06 -7.52 6.18
CA LEU A 62 -1.13 -6.99 5.17
C LEU A 62 -0.14 -6.02 5.81
N LEU A 63 -0.58 -5.20 6.78
CA LEU A 63 0.29 -4.30 7.53
C LEU A 63 1.30 -5.08 8.38
N GLU A 64 0.88 -6.13 9.08
CA GLU A 64 1.79 -7.01 9.83
C GLU A 64 2.87 -7.63 8.94
N GLU A 65 2.50 -8.08 7.73
CA GLU A 65 3.47 -8.57 6.75
C GLU A 65 4.43 -7.46 6.28
N CYS A 66 3.95 -6.21 6.19
CA CYS A 66 4.78 -5.07 5.83
C CYS A 66 5.81 -4.70 6.91
N GLU A 67 5.53 -4.94 8.19
CA GLU A 67 6.47 -4.65 9.30
C GLU A 67 7.76 -5.47 9.21
N GLY A 68 7.72 -6.64 8.56
CA GLY A 68 8.88 -7.48 8.33
C GLY A 68 9.87 -6.91 7.30
N TYR A 69 9.50 -5.87 6.56
CA TYR A 69 10.37 -5.26 5.57
C TYR A 69 11.30 -4.23 6.22
N PRO A 70 12.63 -4.44 6.16
CA PRO A 70 13.58 -3.53 6.77
C PRO A 70 13.49 -2.18 6.06
N GLY A 71 12.90 -1.20 6.74
CA GLY A 71 13.04 0.19 6.33
C GLY A 71 14.47 0.68 6.56
N GLU A 72 14.91 1.64 5.76
CA GLU A 72 16.08 2.43 6.16
C GLU A 72 15.68 3.22 7.41
N ARG A 73 16.04 2.67 8.59
CA ARG A 73 15.90 3.24 9.94
C ARG A 73 15.00 4.49 10.05
N GLY A 74 13.71 4.24 10.23
CA GLY A 74 12.75 5.23 10.74
C GLY A 74 11.41 4.52 10.87
N TYR A 75 10.85 4.24 12.04
CA TYR A 75 10.85 4.96 13.30
C TYR A 75 11.28 4.01 14.43
N ALA A 76 12.28 4.42 15.22
CA ALA A 76 12.54 3.79 16.51
C ALA A 76 11.38 4.14 17.46
N ARG A 77 10.92 3.14 18.22
CA ARG A 77 10.03 3.33 19.38
C ARG A 77 10.64 4.27 20.41
#